data_AF-A0A8S2P0B1-F1
#
_entry.id   AF-A0A8S2P0B1-F1
#
_cell.length_a   1.000
_cell.length_b   1.000
_cell.length_c   1.000
_cell.angle_alpha   90.00
_cell.angle_beta   90.00
_cell.angle_gamma   90.00
#
_symmetry.space_group_name_H-M   'P 1'
#
loop_
_entity.id
_entity.type
_entity.pdbx_description
1 polymer ?
#
loop_
_entity_poly.entity_id
_entity_poly.type
_entity_poly.pdbx_seq_one_letter_code
_entity_poly.pdbx_strand_id
1 'polypeptide(L)'
;MPRTYIKKGRGPSYSKDDFEAAIREISNGGDIRAVGRKYNIPFSTLQLHNASQAAHLGAGRLTHFTDIEEIYLVNAVTVLQGWGEPITPKELVKIATSYAKELGKYKTFKNGQPTMEWYYTFMKRHPQLTTAKSIPLELPRAKIAQTIVDKWFNLLEKVLIDNDL
;
A
#
# COMPACT_ATOMS: atom_id res chain seq x y z
N MET A 1 -3.99 16.06 -5.62
CA MET A 1 -3.55 15.74 -4.25
C MET A 1 -4.77 15.41 -3.42
N PRO A 2 -4.73 14.39 -2.54
CA PRO A 2 -5.88 13.99 -1.74
C PRO A 2 -6.28 15.13 -0.80
N ARG A 3 -7.59 15.29 -0.54
CA ARG A 3 -8.09 16.33 0.36
C ARG A 3 -7.51 16.13 1.76
N THR A 4 -6.83 17.15 2.28
CA THR A 4 -6.36 17.15 3.66
C THR A 4 -7.54 17.43 4.59
N TYR A 5 -8.00 16.42 5.30
CA TYR A 5 -9.05 16.60 6.32
C TYR A 5 -8.49 17.34 7.54
N ILE A 6 -9.13 18.45 7.90
CA ILE A 6 -8.85 19.18 9.15
C ILE A 6 -9.89 18.73 10.18
N LYS A 7 -9.42 18.13 11.27
CA LYS A 7 -10.30 17.65 12.34
C LYS A 7 -10.92 18.84 13.08
N LYS A 8 -12.26 18.86 13.17
CA LYS A 8 -13.02 19.96 13.80
C LYS A 8 -13.09 19.88 15.33
N GLY A 9 -12.72 18.76 15.94
CA GLY A 9 -12.83 18.52 17.38
C GLY A 9 -11.55 17.98 18.01
N ARG A 10 -11.45 18.05 19.35
CA ARG A 10 -10.33 17.51 20.11
C ARG A 10 -10.28 15.98 19.98
N GLY A 11 -9.07 15.43 20.06
CA GLY A 11 -8.84 13.98 20.10
C GLY A 11 -9.36 13.32 21.37
N PRO A 12 -9.38 11.98 21.43
CA PRO A 12 -9.54 11.28 22.69
C PRO A 12 -8.48 11.74 23.71
N SER A 13 -8.84 11.72 24.99
CA SER A 13 -7.94 12.14 26.08
C SER A 13 -6.91 11.07 26.48
N TYR A 14 -7.01 9.88 25.91
CA TYR A 14 -6.19 8.71 26.26
C TYR A 14 -5.21 8.37 25.12
N SER A 15 -4.06 7.79 25.48
CA SER A 15 -3.09 7.30 24.50
C SER A 15 -3.58 6.02 23.82
N LYS A 16 -3.03 5.72 22.63
CA LYS A 16 -3.25 4.44 21.94
C LYS A 16 -2.73 3.28 22.80
N ASP A 17 -1.58 3.45 23.44
CA ASP A 17 -0.93 2.42 24.24
C ASP A 17 -1.72 2.10 25.52
N ASP A 18 -2.22 3.15 26.20
CA ASP A 18 -3.08 3.01 27.38
C ASP A 18 -4.37 2.25 27.04
N PHE A 19 -4.91 2.51 25.85
CA PHE A 19 -6.11 1.84 25.38
C PHE A 19 -5.87 0.36 25.07
N GLU A 20 -4.76 0.03 24.41
CA GLU A 20 -4.39 -1.37 24.16
C GLU A 20 -4.12 -2.12 25.46
N ALA A 21 -3.47 -1.49 26.44
CA ALA A 21 -3.27 -2.05 27.77
C ALA A 21 -4.61 -2.30 28.50
N ALA A 22 -5.53 -1.34 28.44
CA ALA A 22 -6.87 -1.45 29.00
C ALA A 22 -7.66 -2.62 28.41
N ILE A 23 -7.63 -2.80 27.09
CA ILE A 23 -8.29 -3.94 26.44
C ILE A 23 -7.68 -5.26 26.91
N ARG A 24 -6.36 -5.38 26.97
CA ARG A 24 -5.70 -6.62 27.45
C ARG A 24 -6.11 -6.96 28.89
N GLU A 25 -6.22 -5.95 29.75
CA GLU A 25 -6.67 -6.14 31.14
C GLU A 25 -8.13 -6.60 31.23
N ILE A 26 -9.01 -6.09 30.37
CA ILE A 26 -10.40 -6.56 30.25
C ILE A 26 -10.47 -7.99 29.71
N SER A 27 -9.68 -8.31 28.68
CA SER A 27 -9.60 -9.67 28.13
C SER A 27 -9.09 -10.69 29.15
N ASN A 28 -8.23 -10.28 30.09
CA ASN A 28 -7.77 -11.10 31.20
C ASN A 28 -8.79 -11.23 32.36
N GLY A 29 -10.02 -10.73 32.18
CA GLY A 29 -11.11 -10.83 33.17
C GLY A 29 -11.25 -9.62 34.09
N GLY A 30 -10.57 -8.50 33.80
CA GLY A 30 -10.70 -7.27 34.57
C GLY A 30 -12.08 -6.61 34.43
N ASP A 31 -12.57 -5.98 35.49
CA ASP A 31 -13.83 -5.21 35.46
C ASP A 31 -13.67 -3.94 34.60
N ILE A 32 -14.51 -3.80 33.58
CA ILE A 32 -14.48 -2.70 32.59
C ILE A 32 -14.53 -1.33 33.29
N ARG A 33 -15.30 -1.19 34.37
CA ARG A 33 -15.41 0.08 35.11
C ARG A 33 -14.14 0.41 35.88
N ALA A 34 -13.53 -0.58 36.53
CA ALA A 34 -12.27 -0.42 37.22
C ALA A 34 -11.14 -0.06 36.25
N VAL A 35 -11.05 -0.76 35.11
CA VAL A 35 -10.08 -0.49 34.04
C VAL A 35 -10.27 0.91 33.46
N GLY A 36 -11.51 1.35 33.20
CA GLY A 36 -11.78 2.70 32.70
C GLY A 36 -11.28 3.82 33.62
N ARG A 37 -11.40 3.64 34.94
CA ARG A 37 -10.85 4.58 35.93
C ARG A 37 -9.33 4.56 35.94
N LYS A 38 -8.72 3.38 35.85
CA LYS A 38 -7.26 3.19 35.88
C LYS A 38 -6.55 3.86 34.71
N TYR A 39 -7.07 3.70 33.49
CA TYR A 39 -6.48 4.27 32.27
C TYR A 39 -7.11 5.60 31.84
N ASN A 40 -8.04 6.16 32.63
CA ASN A 40 -8.79 7.37 32.29
C ASN A 40 -9.50 7.28 30.92
N ILE A 41 -10.08 6.11 30.63
CA ILE A 41 -10.84 5.85 29.40
C ILE A 41 -12.33 5.77 29.76
N PRO A 42 -13.22 6.46 29.03
CA PRO A 42 -14.66 6.38 29.28
C PRO A 42 -15.16 4.94 29.20
N PHE A 43 -15.97 4.54 30.19
CA PHE A 43 -16.57 3.20 30.27
C PHE A 43 -17.29 2.81 28.98
N SER A 44 -18.06 3.72 28.39
CA SER A 44 -18.79 3.49 27.15
C SER A 44 -17.88 3.13 25.98
N THR A 45 -16.67 3.70 25.93
CA THR A 45 -15.66 3.38 24.91
C THR A 45 -15.14 1.95 25.09
N LEU A 46 -14.76 1.57 26.32
CA LEU A 46 -14.27 0.22 26.61
C LEU A 46 -15.37 -0.82 26.40
N GLN A 47 -16.61 -0.53 26.82
CA GLN A 47 -17.76 -1.41 26.62
C GLN A 47 -18.06 -1.63 25.12
N LEU A 48 -18.00 -0.58 24.29
CA LEU A 48 -18.21 -0.68 22.84
C LEU A 48 -17.15 -1.56 22.16
N HIS A 49 -15.89 -1.42 22.57
CA HIS A 49 -14.81 -2.24 22.01
C HIS A 49 -14.88 -3.69 22.51
N ASN A 50 -15.28 -3.92 23.76
CA ASN A 50 -15.48 -5.25 24.32
C ASN A 50 -16.69 -5.99 23.71
N ALA A 51 -17.79 -5.27 23.45
CA ALA A 51 -19.00 -5.82 22.84
C ALA A 51 -18.89 -6.04 21.32
N SER A 52 -17.70 -5.86 20.74
CA SER A 52 -17.37 -6.11 19.32
C SER A 52 -18.08 -5.23 18.28
N GLN A 53 -17.61 -3.98 18.11
CA GLN A 53 -17.98 -3.16 16.93
C GLN A 53 -16.90 -2.21 16.39
N ALA A 54 -15.79 -1.99 17.10
CA ALA A 54 -14.73 -1.08 16.66
C ALA A 54 -13.40 -1.84 16.49
N ALA A 55 -13.13 -2.26 15.25
CA ALA A 55 -11.90 -2.97 14.86
C ALA A 55 -10.64 -2.09 14.87
N HIS A 56 -10.78 -0.77 15.05
CA HIS A 56 -9.65 0.15 15.03
C HIS A 56 -9.84 1.31 16.01
N LEU A 57 -8.72 1.82 16.50
CA LEU A 57 -8.61 2.87 17.52
C LEU A 57 -8.82 4.29 16.95
N GLY A 58 -9.03 4.38 15.63
CA GLY A 58 -9.10 5.62 14.89
C GLY A 58 -10.53 6.11 14.66
N ALA A 59 -10.66 7.42 14.49
CA ALA A 59 -11.85 8.00 13.90
C ALA A 59 -11.76 7.91 12.38
N GLY A 60 -12.66 7.17 11.74
CA GLY A 60 -12.73 7.11 10.28
C GLY A 60 -13.32 5.81 9.75
N ARG A 61 -13.45 5.75 8.42
CA ARG A 61 -13.75 4.51 7.71
C ARG A 61 -12.46 3.71 7.55
N LEU A 62 -12.51 2.39 7.69
CA LEU A 62 -11.39 1.53 7.34
C LEU A 62 -10.98 1.74 5.87
N THR A 63 -9.71 1.47 5.60
CA THR A 63 -9.19 1.36 4.24
C THR A 63 -9.93 0.27 3.47
N HIS A 64 -9.95 0.39 2.13
CA HIS A 64 -10.60 -0.60 1.26
C HIS A 64 -9.90 -1.97 1.32
N PHE A 65 -8.57 -1.94 1.46
CA PHE A 65 -7.73 -3.11 1.69
C PHE A 65 -7.30 -3.15 3.16
N THR A 66 -7.20 -4.34 3.73
CA THR A 66 -6.60 -4.53 5.06
C THR A 66 -5.09 -4.27 5.00
N ASP A 67 -4.45 -4.06 6.15
CA ASP A 67 -2.99 -3.83 6.20
C ASP A 67 -2.22 -5.00 5.56
N ILE A 68 -2.69 -6.23 5.76
CA ILE A 68 -2.11 -7.45 5.18
C ILE A 68 -2.28 -7.45 3.65
N GLU A 69 -3.44 -7.08 3.14
CA GLU A 69 -3.72 -6.99 1.70
C GLU A 69 -2.89 -5.88 1.03
N GLU A 70 -2.72 -4.75 1.70
CA GLU A 70 -1.85 -3.67 1.20
C GLU A 70 -0.39 -4.14 1.14
N ILE A 71 0.09 -4.93 2.11
CA ILE A 71 1.43 -5.52 2.07
C ILE A 71 1.63 -6.44 0.86
N TYR A 72 0.65 -7.28 0.51
CA TYR A 72 0.75 -8.10 -0.71
C TYR A 72 0.85 -7.26 -1.97
N LEU A 73 0.08 -6.17 -2.04
CA LEU A 73 0.14 -5.21 -3.13
C LEU A 73 1.51 -4.52 -3.21
N VAL A 74 2.05 -4.10 -2.06
CA VAL A 74 3.39 -3.50 -1.96
C VAL A 74 4.46 -4.48 -2.47
N ASN A 75 4.44 -5.73 -2.01
CA ASN A 75 5.40 -6.75 -2.43
C ASN A 75 5.33 -7.01 -3.93
N ALA A 76 4.13 -7.11 -4.51
CA ALA A 76 3.95 -7.27 -5.95
C ALA A 76 4.57 -6.10 -6.74
N VAL A 77 4.35 -4.87 -6.28
CA VAL A 77 4.93 -3.66 -6.89
C VAL A 77 6.45 -3.67 -6.76
N THR A 78 7.00 -4.04 -5.61
CA THR A 78 8.46 -4.10 -5.40
C THR A 78 9.13 -5.14 -6.29
N VAL A 79 8.52 -6.31 -6.48
CA VAL A 79 9.05 -7.34 -7.39
C VAL A 79 9.09 -6.85 -8.84
N LEU A 80 8.00 -6.22 -9.30
CA LEU A 80 7.93 -5.64 -10.65
C LEU A 80 8.96 -4.53 -10.85
N GLN A 81 9.20 -3.69 -9.85
CA GLN A 81 10.25 -2.68 -9.89
C GLN A 81 11.65 -3.30 -9.94
N GLY A 82 11.87 -4.41 -9.23
CA GLY A 82 13.11 -5.18 -9.26
C GLY A 82 13.42 -5.76 -10.65
N TRP A 83 12.41 -5.99 -11.48
CA TRP A 83 12.58 -6.41 -12.88
C TRP A 83 12.90 -5.27 -13.84
N GLY A 84 13.01 -4.04 -13.35
CA GLY A 84 13.31 -2.86 -14.16
C GLY A 84 12.10 -2.24 -14.84
N GLU A 85 10.88 -2.71 -14.52
CA GLU A 85 9.65 -2.13 -15.04
C GLU A 85 9.17 -0.97 -14.13
N PRO A 86 9.17 0.27 -14.63
CA PRO A 86 8.72 1.42 -13.86
C PRO A 86 7.19 1.42 -13.78
N ILE A 87 6.66 1.17 -12.58
CA ILE A 87 5.21 1.18 -12.37
C ILE A 87 4.65 2.60 -12.41
N THR A 88 3.76 2.85 -13.37
CA THR A 88 3.02 4.11 -13.44
C THR A 88 1.82 4.12 -12.49
N PRO A 89 1.33 5.31 -12.07
CA PRO A 89 0.14 5.40 -11.21
C PRO A 89 -1.09 4.68 -11.77
N LYS A 90 -1.26 4.70 -13.10
CA LYS A 90 -2.39 4.05 -13.77
C LYS A 90 -2.27 2.53 -13.74
N GLU A 91 -1.06 2.01 -13.92
CA GLU A 91 -0.79 0.57 -13.78
C GLU A 91 -1.04 0.09 -12.36
N LEU A 92 -0.59 0.85 -11.35
CA LEU A 92 -0.83 0.47 -9.95
C LEU A 92 -2.33 0.41 -9.64
N VAL A 93 -3.12 1.38 -10.14
CA VAL A 93 -4.58 1.34 -10.03
C VAL A 93 -5.18 0.13 -10.76
N LYS A 94 -4.63 -0.25 -11.93
CA LYS A 94 -5.08 -1.42 -12.69
C LYS A 94 -4.79 -2.73 -11.95
N ILE A 95 -3.59 -2.87 -11.39
CA ILE A 95 -3.18 -4.02 -10.57
C ILE A 95 -4.06 -4.12 -9.31
N ALA A 96 -4.28 -2.99 -8.64
CA ALA A 96 -5.17 -2.95 -7.47
C ALA A 96 -6.63 -3.26 -7.84
N THR A 97 -7.08 -2.89 -9.04
CA THR A 97 -8.41 -3.24 -9.55
C THR A 97 -8.55 -4.75 -9.77
N SER A 98 -7.57 -5.39 -10.43
CA SER A 98 -7.60 -6.85 -10.61
C SER A 98 -7.55 -7.55 -9.26
N TYR A 99 -6.68 -7.10 -8.36
CA TYR A 99 -6.60 -7.64 -7.00
C TYR A 99 -7.91 -7.49 -6.21
N ALA A 100 -8.58 -6.35 -6.30
CA ALA A 100 -9.89 -6.14 -5.67
C ALA A 100 -11.00 -7.05 -6.24
N LYS A 101 -10.92 -7.43 -7.53
CA LYS A 101 -11.86 -8.37 -8.15
C LYS A 101 -11.65 -9.79 -7.63
N GLU A 102 -10.40 -10.25 -7.58
CA GLU A 102 -10.05 -11.57 -7.05
C GLU A 102 -10.49 -11.73 -5.59
N LEU A 103 -10.33 -10.68 -4.78
CA LEU A 103 -10.78 -10.67 -3.38
C LEU A 103 -12.30 -10.49 -3.20
N GLY A 104 -13.06 -10.29 -4.28
CA GLY A 104 -14.50 -9.97 -4.19
C GLY A 104 -14.80 -8.59 -3.59
N LYS A 105 -13.79 -7.74 -3.39
CA LYS A 105 -13.90 -6.40 -2.77
C LYS A 105 -14.19 -5.27 -3.74
N TYR A 106 -14.37 -5.55 -5.03
CA TYR A 106 -14.68 -4.54 -6.04
C TYR A 106 -15.87 -3.65 -5.65
N LYS A 107 -16.92 -4.19 -5.02
CA LYS A 107 -18.10 -3.43 -4.55
C LYS A 107 -17.80 -2.37 -3.50
N THR A 108 -16.65 -2.46 -2.80
CA THR A 108 -16.26 -1.44 -1.83
C THR A 108 -15.92 -0.11 -2.51
N PHE A 109 -15.50 -0.15 -3.77
CA PHE A 109 -15.24 1.01 -4.59
C PHE A 109 -16.50 1.42 -5.36
N LYS A 110 -16.78 2.73 -5.43
CA LYS A 110 -17.99 3.28 -6.09
C LYS A 110 -18.18 2.79 -7.53
N ASN A 111 -17.08 2.61 -8.27
CA ASN A 111 -17.08 2.16 -9.67
C ASN A 111 -16.42 0.79 -9.85
N GLY A 112 -16.25 0.00 -8.79
CA GLY A 112 -15.53 -1.28 -8.89
C GLY A 112 -14.01 -1.15 -9.04
N GLN A 113 -13.46 0.06 -8.98
CA GLN A 113 -12.05 0.35 -9.21
C GLN A 113 -11.52 1.40 -8.22
N PRO A 114 -10.26 1.27 -7.76
CA PRO A 114 -9.61 2.30 -6.98
C PRO A 114 -9.46 3.61 -7.77
N THR A 115 -9.63 4.74 -7.11
CA THR A 115 -9.47 6.07 -7.71
C THR A 115 -8.03 6.57 -7.60
N MET A 116 -7.71 7.64 -8.33
CA MET A 116 -6.41 8.33 -8.16
C MET A 116 -6.25 8.90 -6.75
N GLU A 117 -7.33 9.28 -6.07
CA GLU A 117 -7.27 9.66 -4.65
C GLU A 117 -6.82 8.49 -3.78
N TRP A 118 -7.36 7.28 -4.00
CA TRP A 118 -6.90 6.08 -3.31
C TRP A 118 -5.40 5.87 -3.53
N TYR A 119 -4.92 5.99 -4.77
CA TYR A 119 -3.50 5.87 -5.11
C TYR A 119 -2.62 6.81 -4.27
N TYR A 120 -2.95 8.10 -4.22
CA TYR A 120 -2.13 9.04 -3.45
C TYR A 120 -2.16 8.75 -1.95
N THR A 121 -3.28 8.28 -1.40
CA THR A 121 -3.34 7.88 0.01
C THR A 121 -2.56 6.60 0.28
N PHE A 122 -2.56 5.64 -0.65
CA PHE A 122 -1.80 4.39 -0.59
C PHE A 122 -0.29 4.68 -0.60
N MET A 123 0.18 5.51 -1.54
CA MET A 123 1.58 5.94 -1.58
C MET A 123 2.01 6.71 -0.32
N LYS A 124 1.10 7.47 0.30
CA LYS A 124 1.37 8.15 1.58
C LYS A 124 1.53 7.15 2.74
N ARG A 125 0.80 6.03 2.72
CA ARG A 125 0.93 4.95 3.71
C ARG A 125 2.19 4.09 3.48
N HIS A 126 2.62 3.96 2.21
CA HIS A 126 3.77 3.16 1.82
C HIS A 126 4.86 4.00 1.15
N PRO A 127 5.58 4.85 1.92
CA PRO A 127 6.63 5.72 1.38
C PRO A 127 7.83 4.97 0.80
N GLN A 128 7.96 3.66 1.08
CA GLN A 128 8.99 2.79 0.49
C GLN A 128 8.80 2.59 -1.02
N LEU A 129 7.59 2.79 -1.54
CA LEU A 129 7.33 2.66 -2.97
C LEU A 129 7.70 3.96 -3.68
N THR A 130 8.55 3.85 -4.69
CA THR A 130 8.89 4.98 -5.56
C THR A 130 8.13 4.85 -6.87
N THR A 131 7.45 5.92 -7.30
CA THR A 131 6.89 5.93 -8.66
C THR A 131 7.98 6.35 -9.64
N ALA A 132 8.32 5.48 -10.58
CA ALA A 132 9.16 5.84 -11.71
C ALA A 132 8.28 6.08 -12.94
N LYS A 133 8.61 7.09 -13.73
CA LYS A 133 8.07 7.20 -15.09
C LYS A 133 9.02 6.42 -16.00
N SER A 134 8.49 5.60 -16.91
CA SER A 134 9.29 5.13 -18.03
C SER A 134 9.79 6.34 -18.80
N ILE A 135 11.11 6.47 -18.88
CA ILE A 135 11.76 7.48 -19.70
C ILE A 135 12.13 6.77 -21.00
N PRO A 136 11.62 7.19 -22.17
CA PRO A 136 12.09 6.64 -23.42
C PRO A 136 13.60 6.86 -23.53
N LEU A 137 14.32 5.90 -24.12
CA LEU A 137 15.75 6.09 -24.36
C LEU A 137 15.97 7.39 -25.14
N GLU A 138 16.91 8.22 -24.68
CA GLU A 138 17.27 9.45 -25.37
C GLU A 138 17.75 9.12 -26.79
N LEU A 139 17.32 9.92 -27.79
CA LEU A 139 17.65 9.70 -29.21
C LEU A 139 19.15 9.44 -29.48
N PRO A 140 20.11 10.16 -28.85
CA PRO A 140 21.53 9.88 -29.04
C PRO A 140 21.92 8.48 -28.53
N ARG A 141 21.42 8.07 -27.36
CA ARG A 141 21.66 6.73 -26.81
C ARG A 141 21.02 5.64 -27.67
N ALA A 142 19.82 5.88 -28.20
CA ALA A 142 19.16 4.94 -29.10
C ALA A 142 19.98 4.71 -30.39
N LYS A 143 20.51 5.78 -31.00
CA LYS A 143 21.38 5.68 -32.18
C LYS A 143 22.69 4.93 -31.88
N ILE A 144 23.31 5.20 -30.73
CA ILE A 144 24.53 4.53 -30.29
C ILE A 144 24.27 3.03 -30.04
N ALA A 145 23.16 2.70 -29.37
CA ALA A 145 22.78 1.32 -29.08
C ALA A 145 22.69 0.48 -30.36
N GLN A 146 22.10 1.02 -31.43
CA GLN A 146 22.02 0.33 -32.72
C GLN A 146 23.42 -0.06 -33.24
N THR A 147 24.35 0.90 -33.27
CA THR A 147 25.73 0.62 -33.73
C THR A 147 26.48 -0.39 -32.85
N ILE A 148 26.19 -0.42 -31.54
CA ILE A 148 26.80 -1.37 -30.60
C ILE A 148 26.21 -2.77 -30.81
N VAL A 149 24.89 -2.87 -30.95
CA VAL A 149 24.18 -4.13 -31.21
C VAL A 149 24.66 -4.72 -32.54
N ASP A 150 24.73 -3.92 -33.61
CA ASP A 150 25.22 -4.37 -34.90
C ASP A 150 26.67 -4.87 -34.81
N LYS A 151 27.54 -4.14 -34.09
CA LYS A 151 28.92 -4.60 -33.85
C LYS A 151 28.98 -5.92 -33.10
N TRP A 152 28.13 -6.11 -32.09
CA TRP A 152 28.08 -7.36 -31.33
C TRP A 152 27.65 -8.54 -32.21
N PHE A 153 26.59 -8.37 -33.01
CA PHE A 153 26.13 -9.40 -33.94
C PHE A 153 27.15 -9.71 -35.03
N ASN A 154 27.82 -8.70 -35.59
CA ASN A 154 28.89 -8.91 -36.57
C ASN A 154 30.09 -9.69 -35.98
N LEU A 155 30.40 -9.46 -34.69
CA LEU A 155 31.47 -10.16 -34.00
C LEU A 155 31.04 -11.60 -33.67
N LEU A 156 29.79 -11.79 -33.25
CA LEU A 156 29.18 -13.09 -33.03
C LEU A 156 29.23 -13.94 -34.32
N GLU A 157 28.81 -13.37 -35.45
CA GLU A 157 28.82 -14.02 -36.76
C GLU A 157 30.23 -14.45 -37.17
N LYS A 158 31.23 -13.57 -37.00
CA LYS A 158 32.63 -13.93 -37.24
C LYS A 158 33.09 -15.09 -36.37
N VAL A 159 32.78 -15.06 -35.07
CA VAL A 159 33.17 -16.14 -34.16
C VAL A 159 32.49 -17.45 -34.52
N LEU A 160 31.24 -17.43 -34.97
CA LEU A 160 30.54 -18.64 -35.42
C LEU A 160 31.20 -19.22 -36.67
N ILE A 161 31.51 -18.39 -37.67
CA ILE A 161 32.20 -18.81 -38.90
C ILE A 161 33.61 -19.33 -38.60
N ASP A 162 34.38 -18.64 -37.76
CA ASP A 162 35.76 -19.01 -37.42
C ASP A 162 35.84 -20.36 -36.65
N ASN A 163 34.73 -20.80 -36.03
CA ASN A 163 34.66 -22.04 -35.26
C ASN A 163 33.79 -23.13 -35.92
N ASP A 164 33.33 -22.94 -37.16
CA ASP A 164 32.44 -23.88 -37.89
C ASP A 164 31.17 -24.29 -37.08
N LEU A 165 30.55 -23.31 -36.40
CA LEU A 165 29.33 -23.50 -35.58
C LEU A 165 28.07 -22.97 -36.26
#